data_AF-F4HND7-F1
#
_entry.id   AF-F4HND7-F1
#
_cell.length_a   1.000
_cell.length_b   1.000
_cell.length_c   1.000
_cell.angle_alpha   90.00
_cell.angle_beta   90.00
_cell.angle_gamma   90.00
#
_symmetry.space_group_name_H-M   'P 1'
#
loop_
_entity.id
_entity.type
_entity.pdbx_description
1 polymer ?
#
loop_
_entity_poly.entity_id
_entity_poly.type
_entity_poly.pdbx_seq_one_letter_code
_entity_poly.pdbx_strand_id
1 'polypeptide(L)'
;MQLPSFLIAVLSTILMILVVTTSYESFYLLIFILTLMLLSLSHYYILLIIPLTFLLIPKPARELGVVALGLFLASPDIRMKLGEDAVMRLFLLSLVLILLINQKPRKLIARTIWLITSVVVSLTLAVIDPIAILLIPAYIMSFPRDVIAYMYSLLVSLGIGVLYEYSLYHFPTPGLELYNGIFIPLLLVSYSIFEGKSEVLKKKQTMFMLILSILMVPFIGTYSVEFTFLLSILSVRLAVSLRPAGEY
;
A
#
# COMPACT_ATOMS: atom_id res chain seq x y z
N MET A 1 -4.89 21.56 -4.05
CA MET A 1 -5.99 21.39 -5.04
C MET A 1 -6.55 19.99 -4.88
N GLN A 2 -7.84 19.82 -4.59
CA GLN A 2 -8.47 18.50 -4.58
C GLN A 2 -8.57 18.01 -6.03
N LEU A 3 -7.98 16.86 -6.34
CA LEU A 3 -8.29 16.14 -7.58
C LEU A 3 -9.81 15.89 -7.59
N PRO A 4 -10.51 16.13 -8.72
CA PRO A 4 -11.94 15.90 -8.78
C PRO A 4 -12.21 14.45 -8.36
N SER A 5 -13.07 14.24 -7.37
CA SER A 5 -13.43 12.93 -6.83
C SER A 5 -13.89 11.95 -7.91
N PHE A 6 -14.44 12.47 -9.01
CA PHE A 6 -14.76 11.70 -10.23
C PHE A 6 -13.53 11.07 -10.91
N LEU A 7 -12.40 11.76 -10.96
CA LEU A 7 -11.19 11.29 -11.64
C LEU A 7 -10.50 10.17 -10.84
N ILE A 8 -10.54 10.27 -9.50
CA ILE A 8 -10.13 9.21 -8.58
C ILE A 8 -11.03 7.98 -8.76
N ALA A 9 -12.35 8.18 -8.86
CA ALA A 9 -13.31 7.09 -9.08
C ALA A 9 -13.12 6.38 -10.43
N VAL A 10 -12.88 7.13 -11.51
CA VAL A 10 -12.64 6.54 -12.85
C VAL A 10 -11.34 5.74 -12.86
N LEU A 11 -10.26 6.30 -12.28
CA LEU A 11 -8.98 5.60 -12.17
C LEU A 11 -9.10 4.34 -11.31
N SER A 12 -9.73 4.43 -10.13
CA SER A 12 -9.96 3.27 -9.25
C SER A 12 -10.77 2.18 -9.94
N THR A 13 -11.72 2.54 -10.80
CA THR A 13 -12.56 1.59 -11.55
C THR A 13 -11.78 0.83 -12.62
N ILE A 14 -10.96 1.53 -13.41
CA ILE A 14 -10.10 0.91 -14.43
C ILE A 14 -9.08 -0.04 -13.78
N LEU A 15 -8.55 0.36 -12.62
CA LEU A 15 -7.60 -0.41 -11.83
C LEU A 15 -8.22 -1.65 -11.21
N MET A 16 -9.45 -1.52 -10.73
CA MET A 16 -10.25 -2.63 -10.24
C MET A 16 -10.39 -3.70 -11.33
N ILE A 17 -10.73 -3.31 -12.55
CA ILE A 17 -10.82 -4.25 -13.69
C ILE A 17 -9.49 -4.97 -13.94
N LEU A 18 -8.36 -4.27 -13.81
CA LEU A 18 -7.04 -4.87 -13.97
C LEU A 18 -6.68 -5.87 -12.86
N VAL A 19 -7.00 -5.55 -11.60
CA VAL A 19 -6.79 -6.47 -10.47
C VAL A 19 -7.67 -7.72 -10.60
N VAL A 20 -8.91 -7.58 -11.07
CA VAL A 20 -9.84 -8.70 -11.35
C VAL A 20 -9.23 -9.73 -12.28
N THR A 21 -8.52 -9.29 -13.32
CA THR A 21 -7.96 -10.20 -14.33
C THR A 21 -6.84 -11.12 -13.80
N THR A 22 -6.41 -10.93 -12.55
CA THR A 22 -5.28 -11.67 -11.96
C THR A 22 -5.67 -12.79 -10.99
N SER A 23 -6.90 -12.83 -10.44
CA SER A 23 -7.31 -13.82 -9.42
C SER A 23 -8.83 -13.81 -9.13
N TYR A 24 -9.48 -14.99 -9.13
CA TYR A 24 -10.92 -15.16 -8.84
C TYR A 24 -11.34 -14.71 -7.42
N GLU A 25 -10.50 -14.90 -6.41
CA GLU A 25 -10.80 -14.41 -5.06
C GLU A 25 -10.75 -12.88 -4.98
N SER A 26 -9.92 -12.26 -5.82
CA SER A 26 -9.85 -10.81 -5.93
C SER A 26 -11.10 -10.24 -6.63
N PHE A 27 -11.83 -11.06 -7.40
CA PHE A 27 -13.10 -10.69 -8.02
C PHE A 27 -14.23 -10.61 -7.00
N TYR A 28 -14.35 -11.55 -6.06
CA TYR A 28 -15.40 -11.52 -5.03
C TYR A 28 -15.23 -10.36 -4.03
N LEU A 29 -14.00 -10.13 -3.56
CA LEU A 29 -13.68 -8.97 -2.72
C LEU A 29 -13.94 -7.64 -3.44
N LEU A 30 -13.83 -7.63 -4.76
CA LEU A 30 -14.03 -6.45 -5.59
C LEU A 30 -15.49 -6.20 -5.97
N ILE A 31 -16.27 -7.25 -6.20
CA ILE A 31 -17.74 -7.14 -6.24
C ILE A 31 -18.21 -6.57 -4.90
N PHE A 32 -17.67 -7.02 -3.78
CA PHE A 32 -17.99 -6.47 -2.47
C PHE A 32 -17.62 -4.98 -2.36
N ILE A 33 -16.41 -4.57 -2.79
CA ILE A 33 -16.00 -3.16 -2.86
C ILE A 33 -16.95 -2.32 -3.73
N LEU A 34 -17.27 -2.77 -4.95
CA LEU A 34 -18.13 -2.06 -5.89
C LEU A 34 -19.56 -1.93 -5.37
N THR A 35 -20.07 -2.99 -4.75
CA THR A 35 -21.40 -3.01 -4.12
C THR A 35 -21.44 -2.04 -2.93
N LEU A 36 -20.33 -1.93 -2.18
CA LEU A 36 -20.19 -0.98 -1.07
C LEU A 36 -19.92 0.47 -1.54
N MET A 37 -19.27 0.68 -2.68
CA MET A 37 -19.10 2.00 -3.30
C MET A 37 -20.43 2.58 -3.81
N LEU A 38 -21.40 1.72 -4.13
CA LEU A 38 -22.77 2.14 -4.45
C LEU A 38 -23.54 2.63 -3.20
N LEU A 39 -23.09 2.26 -1.99
CA LEU A 39 -23.53 2.93 -0.76
C LEU A 39 -22.76 4.25 -0.60
N SER A 40 -23.47 5.30 -0.15
CA SER A 40 -22.95 6.65 0.06
C SER A 40 -21.49 6.69 0.59
N LEU A 41 -20.54 7.01 -0.31
CA LEU A 41 -19.10 7.12 -0.02
C LEU A 41 -18.83 8.13 1.11
N SER A 42 -19.65 9.17 1.21
CA SER A 42 -19.54 10.22 2.23
C SER A 42 -19.82 9.73 3.66
N HIS A 43 -20.55 8.62 3.83
CA HIS A 43 -20.87 8.07 5.15
C HIS A 43 -20.05 6.83 5.51
N TYR A 44 -19.57 6.07 4.52
CA TYR A 44 -18.95 4.76 4.74
C TYR A 44 -17.57 4.63 4.10
N TYR A 45 -16.79 5.70 4.05
CA TYR A 45 -15.47 5.72 3.41
C TYR A 45 -14.51 4.64 3.97
N ILE A 46 -14.56 4.32 5.27
CA ILE A 46 -13.73 3.26 5.90
C ILE A 46 -13.91 1.88 5.22
N LEU A 47 -15.09 1.61 4.65
CA LEU A 47 -15.35 0.34 3.96
C LEU A 47 -14.45 0.12 2.74
N LEU A 48 -13.83 1.16 2.21
CA LEU A 48 -12.94 1.10 1.05
C LEU A 48 -11.58 0.47 1.38
N ILE A 49 -11.07 0.69 2.60
CA ILE A 49 -9.75 0.19 3.01
C ILE A 49 -9.81 -1.23 3.56
N ILE A 50 -10.96 -1.67 4.07
CA ILE A 50 -11.17 -3.01 4.64
C ILE A 50 -10.70 -4.09 3.65
N PRO A 51 -11.30 -4.25 2.46
CA PRO A 51 -10.98 -5.32 1.54
C PRO A 51 -9.55 -5.23 0.98
N LEU A 52 -9.02 -4.02 0.80
CA LEU A 52 -7.62 -3.83 0.40
C LEU A 52 -6.64 -4.34 1.46
N THR A 53 -7.00 -4.21 2.74
CA THR A 53 -6.18 -4.75 3.83
C THR A 53 -6.07 -6.26 3.75
N PHE A 54 -7.17 -6.98 3.45
CA PHE A 54 -7.14 -8.43 3.22
C PHE A 54 -6.30 -8.79 1.99
N LEU A 55 -6.39 -8.01 0.90
CA LEU A 55 -5.61 -8.26 -0.32
C LEU A 55 -4.10 -8.04 -0.12
N LEU A 56 -3.72 -7.17 0.80
CA LEU A 56 -2.32 -6.94 1.17
C LEU A 56 -1.74 -8.06 2.03
N ILE A 57 -2.55 -8.95 2.61
CA ILE A 57 -2.06 -10.15 3.31
C ILE A 57 -1.86 -11.31 2.32
N PRO A 58 -0.80 -12.15 2.47
CA PRO A 58 -0.59 -13.32 1.64
C PRO A 58 -1.83 -14.20 1.52
N LYS A 59 -2.10 -14.70 0.31
CA LYS A 59 -3.22 -15.60 -0.01
C LYS A 59 -3.52 -16.68 1.05
N PRO A 60 -2.54 -17.48 1.54
CA PRO A 60 -2.83 -18.56 2.49
C PRO A 60 -3.26 -18.09 3.89
N ALA A 61 -3.21 -16.79 4.18
CA ALA A 61 -3.50 -16.23 5.49
C ALA A 61 -4.35 -14.96 5.42
N ARG A 62 -5.10 -14.75 4.33
CA ARG A 62 -5.87 -13.51 4.09
C ARG A 62 -6.80 -13.12 5.23
N GLU A 63 -7.36 -14.08 5.94
CA GLU A 63 -8.24 -13.85 7.10
C GLU A 63 -7.57 -13.05 8.21
N LEU A 64 -6.24 -13.13 8.33
CA LEU A 64 -5.47 -12.30 9.25
C LEU A 64 -5.45 -10.81 8.87
N GLY A 65 -6.04 -10.44 7.73
CA GLY A 65 -6.41 -9.07 7.41
C GLY A 65 -7.29 -8.43 8.49
N VAL A 66 -8.13 -9.22 9.19
CA VAL A 66 -8.88 -8.75 10.37
C VAL A 66 -7.93 -8.29 11.48
N VAL A 67 -6.85 -9.03 11.72
CA VAL A 67 -5.84 -8.68 12.73
C VAL A 67 -5.09 -7.41 12.33
N ALA A 68 -4.72 -7.28 11.04
CA ALA A 68 -4.06 -6.07 10.54
C ALA A 68 -4.96 -4.83 10.68
N LEU A 69 -6.25 -4.96 10.34
CA LEU A 69 -7.25 -3.91 10.56
C LEU A 69 -7.44 -3.60 12.05
N GLY A 70 -7.50 -4.63 12.89
CA GLY A 70 -7.62 -4.48 14.34
C GLY A 70 -6.43 -3.74 14.95
N LEU A 71 -5.21 -4.09 14.55
CA LEU A 71 -3.99 -3.39 14.96
C LEU A 71 -3.98 -1.93 14.49
N PHE A 72 -4.37 -1.69 13.24
CA PHE A 72 -4.46 -0.35 12.67
C PHE A 72 -5.47 0.53 13.41
N LEU A 73 -6.65 0.00 13.69
CA LEU A 73 -7.74 0.71 14.36
C LEU A 73 -7.63 0.66 15.89
N ALA A 74 -6.65 -0.02 16.48
CA ALA A 74 -6.49 -0.12 17.92
C ALA A 74 -6.23 1.25 18.57
N SER A 75 -5.46 2.10 17.87
CA SER A 75 -5.08 3.42 18.34
C SER A 75 -6.24 4.43 18.26
N PRO A 76 -6.65 5.07 19.38
CA PRO A 76 -7.64 6.15 19.35
C PRO A 76 -7.22 7.31 18.44
N ASP A 77 -5.93 7.67 18.44
CA ASP A 77 -5.40 8.78 17.65
C ASP A 77 -5.57 8.54 16.15
N ILE A 78 -5.36 7.30 15.71
CA ILE A 78 -5.52 6.90 14.31
C ILE A 78 -6.99 6.96 13.92
N ARG A 79 -7.89 6.48 14.78
CA ARG A 79 -9.34 6.56 14.54
C ARG A 79 -9.82 8.02 14.41
N MET A 80 -9.26 8.94 15.19
CA MET A 80 -9.59 10.37 15.11
C MET A 80 -9.03 11.04 13.84
N LYS A 81 -7.85 10.63 13.39
CA LYS A 81 -7.22 11.13 12.15
C LYS A 81 -7.79 10.49 10.87
N LEU A 82 -8.65 9.47 11.00
CA LEU A 82 -9.26 8.75 9.89
C LEU A 82 -10.44 9.51 9.28
N GLY A 83 -10.14 10.61 8.57
CA GLY A 83 -11.11 11.32 7.74
C GLY A 83 -11.22 10.75 6.33
N GLU A 84 -12.14 11.30 5.53
CA GLU A 84 -12.33 10.95 4.12
C GLU A 84 -11.02 11.03 3.31
N ASP A 85 -10.28 12.14 3.46
CA ASP A 85 -9.01 12.36 2.78
C ASP A 85 -7.92 11.35 3.17
N ALA A 86 -7.86 10.98 4.45
CA ALA A 86 -6.89 9.98 4.93
C ALA A 86 -7.22 8.59 4.36
N VAL A 87 -8.50 8.24 4.33
CA VAL A 87 -8.95 6.96 3.76
C VAL A 87 -8.75 6.90 2.25
N MET A 88 -8.94 8.00 1.52
CA MET A 88 -8.60 8.07 0.10
C MET A 88 -7.10 7.88 -0.17
N ARG A 89 -6.24 8.52 0.63
CA ARG A 89 -4.79 8.30 0.57
C ARG A 89 -4.42 6.85 0.85
N LEU A 90 -4.95 6.26 1.92
CA LEU A 90 -4.75 4.85 2.25
C LEU A 90 -5.25 3.90 1.16
N PHE A 91 -6.40 4.20 0.56
CA PHE A 91 -6.97 3.41 -0.53
C PHE A 91 -6.02 3.42 -1.74
N LEU A 92 -5.58 4.59 -2.18
CA LEU A 92 -4.66 4.71 -3.31
C LEU A 92 -3.28 4.12 -3.01
N LEU A 93 -2.74 4.35 -1.80
CA LEU A 93 -1.51 3.73 -1.34
C LEU A 93 -1.62 2.21 -1.39
N SER A 94 -2.67 1.65 -0.80
CA SER A 94 -2.91 0.20 -0.79
C SER A 94 -3.03 -0.37 -2.20
N LEU A 95 -3.68 0.35 -3.11
CA LEU A 95 -3.84 -0.05 -4.49
C LEU A 95 -2.48 -0.10 -5.20
N VAL A 96 -1.65 0.95 -5.06
CA VAL A 96 -0.28 0.97 -5.61
C VAL A 96 0.55 -0.18 -5.02
N LEU A 97 0.47 -0.41 -3.71
CA LEU A 97 1.16 -1.51 -3.07
C LEU A 97 0.74 -2.86 -3.65
N ILE A 98 -0.57 -3.12 -3.80
CA ILE A 98 -1.10 -4.36 -4.39
C ILE A 98 -0.57 -4.53 -5.82
N LEU A 99 -0.56 -3.48 -6.64
CA LEU A 99 -0.05 -3.53 -8.01
C LEU A 99 1.44 -3.89 -8.05
N LEU A 100 2.26 -3.23 -7.23
CA LEU A 100 3.71 -3.41 -7.21
C LEU A 100 4.14 -4.75 -6.58
N ILE A 101 3.36 -5.25 -5.62
CA ILE A 101 3.63 -6.49 -4.90
C ILE A 101 3.18 -7.72 -5.69
N ASN A 102 2.08 -7.62 -6.45
CA ASN A 102 1.52 -8.76 -7.18
C ASN A 102 2.43 -9.28 -8.31
N GLN A 103 2.20 -10.53 -8.70
CA GLN A 103 2.92 -11.15 -9.80
C GLN A 103 2.70 -10.37 -11.09
N LYS A 104 3.80 -10.00 -11.72
CA LYS A 104 3.79 -9.28 -13.00
C LYS A 104 3.20 -10.17 -14.10
N PRO A 105 2.32 -9.63 -14.96
CA PRO A 105 1.75 -10.41 -16.05
C PRO A 105 2.84 -10.84 -17.05
N ARG A 106 2.72 -12.07 -17.57
CA ARG A 106 3.69 -12.68 -18.50
C ARG A 106 3.57 -12.14 -19.93
N LYS A 107 2.36 -11.82 -20.38
CA LYS A 107 2.09 -11.33 -21.74
C LYS A 107 2.57 -9.89 -21.88
N LEU A 108 3.27 -9.58 -22.98
CA LEU A 108 3.88 -8.26 -23.21
C LEU A 108 2.85 -7.12 -23.14
N ILE A 109 1.69 -7.28 -23.78
CA ILE A 109 0.61 -6.28 -23.75
C ILE A 109 0.14 -6.02 -22.31
N ALA A 110 -0.14 -7.08 -21.55
CA ALA A 110 -0.56 -6.95 -20.16
C ALA A 110 0.52 -6.35 -19.25
N ARG A 111 1.81 -6.61 -19.56
CA ARG A 111 2.96 -6.01 -18.87
C ARG A 111 3.05 -4.50 -19.11
N THR A 112 2.83 -4.07 -20.35
CA THR A 112 2.79 -2.64 -20.70
C THR A 112 1.61 -1.93 -20.03
N ILE A 113 0.42 -2.54 -20.07
CA ILE A 113 -0.76 -2.00 -19.38
C ILE A 113 -0.47 -1.88 -17.88
N TRP A 114 0.02 -2.96 -17.24
CA TRP A 114 0.39 -2.94 -15.83
C TRP A 114 1.39 -1.83 -15.49
N LEU A 115 2.39 -1.59 -16.36
CA LEU A 115 3.39 -0.54 -16.14
C LEU A 115 2.77 0.85 -16.23
N ILE A 116 2.02 1.15 -17.31
CA ILE A 116 1.34 2.44 -17.49
C ILE A 116 0.42 2.70 -16.32
N THR A 117 -0.39 1.71 -15.95
CA THR A 117 -1.30 1.76 -14.83
C THR A 117 -0.56 2.04 -13.52
N SER A 118 0.52 1.31 -13.22
CA SER A 118 1.29 1.52 -11.99
C SER A 118 1.90 2.93 -11.93
N VAL A 119 2.39 3.45 -13.05
CA VAL A 119 2.92 4.82 -13.14
C VAL A 119 1.83 5.86 -12.90
N VAL A 120 0.71 5.78 -13.60
CA VAL A 120 -0.39 6.74 -13.48
C VAL A 120 -0.92 6.81 -12.05
N VAL A 121 -1.10 5.67 -11.40
CA VAL A 121 -1.59 5.66 -10.00
C VAL A 121 -0.54 6.18 -9.04
N SER A 122 0.73 5.83 -9.23
CA SER A 122 1.81 6.35 -8.38
C SER A 122 1.92 7.87 -8.48
N LEU A 123 1.75 8.44 -9.68
CA LEU A 123 1.72 9.88 -9.89
C LEU A 123 0.45 10.53 -9.30
N THR A 124 -0.69 9.86 -9.42
CA THR A 124 -1.95 10.33 -8.81
C THR A 124 -1.83 10.33 -7.29
N LEU A 125 -1.24 9.28 -6.70
CA LEU A 125 -0.92 9.22 -5.28
C LEU A 125 0.05 10.34 -4.90
N ALA A 126 1.09 10.61 -5.69
CA ALA A 126 2.06 11.68 -5.41
C ALA A 126 1.41 13.07 -5.29
N VAL A 127 0.34 13.34 -6.05
CA VAL A 127 -0.40 14.62 -5.97
C VAL A 127 -1.12 14.78 -4.62
N ILE A 128 -1.63 13.69 -4.05
CA ILE A 128 -2.42 13.73 -2.80
C ILE A 128 -1.61 13.37 -1.56
N ASP A 129 -0.51 12.64 -1.74
CA ASP A 129 0.31 12.12 -0.67
C ASP A 129 1.81 12.14 -1.05
N PRO A 130 2.56 13.11 -0.52
CA PRO A 130 3.98 13.26 -0.77
C PRO A 130 4.85 12.03 -0.51
N ILE A 131 4.42 11.10 0.35
CA ILE A 131 5.20 9.88 0.66
C ILE A 131 5.32 8.94 -0.54
N ALA A 132 4.51 9.13 -1.60
CA ALA A 132 4.56 8.30 -2.81
C ALA A 132 5.96 8.21 -3.43
N ILE A 133 6.79 9.25 -3.26
CA ILE A 133 8.16 9.26 -3.76
C ILE A 133 9.01 8.13 -3.15
N LEU A 134 8.71 7.71 -1.92
CA LEU A 134 9.42 6.66 -1.21
C LEU A 134 9.17 5.27 -1.80
N LEU A 135 8.11 5.10 -2.59
CA LEU A 135 7.84 3.86 -3.33
C LEU A 135 8.97 3.54 -4.30
N ILE A 136 9.60 4.56 -4.90
CA ILE A 136 10.68 4.38 -5.89
C ILE A 136 11.90 3.68 -5.27
N PRO A 137 12.58 4.25 -4.25
CA PRO A 137 13.72 3.60 -3.61
C PRO A 137 13.33 2.26 -2.96
N ALA A 138 12.16 2.17 -2.32
CA ALA A 138 11.69 0.91 -1.74
C ALA A 138 11.57 -0.20 -2.80
N TYR A 139 11.01 0.13 -3.97
CA TYR A 139 10.77 -0.83 -5.03
C TYR A 139 12.07 -1.27 -5.71
N ILE A 140 13.00 -0.34 -6.00
CA ILE A 140 14.33 -0.68 -6.55
C ILE A 140 15.09 -1.58 -5.59
N MET A 141 15.17 -1.22 -4.30
CA MET A 141 15.95 -1.98 -3.32
C MET A 141 15.39 -3.40 -3.10
N SER A 142 14.08 -3.57 -3.28
CA SER A 142 13.41 -4.88 -3.12
C SER A 142 13.43 -5.74 -4.38
N PHE A 143 13.46 -5.12 -5.55
CA PHE A 143 13.41 -5.79 -6.86
C PHE A 143 14.53 -5.31 -7.82
N PRO A 144 15.82 -5.33 -7.41
CA PRO A 144 16.91 -4.59 -8.07
C PRO A 144 17.42 -5.15 -9.41
N ARG A 145 16.75 -6.14 -10.02
CA ARG A 145 17.22 -6.80 -11.26
C ARG A 145 16.14 -7.01 -12.30
N ASP A 146 15.04 -6.25 -12.20
CA ASP A 146 13.95 -6.34 -13.15
C ASP A 146 13.92 -5.07 -14.02
N VAL A 147 13.99 -5.23 -15.33
CA VAL A 147 13.89 -4.13 -16.31
C VAL A 147 12.62 -3.31 -16.07
N ILE A 148 11.50 -3.95 -15.70
CA ILE A 148 10.28 -3.21 -15.35
C ILE A 148 10.48 -2.34 -14.12
N ALA A 149 11.24 -2.82 -13.12
CA ALA A 149 11.45 -2.05 -11.91
C ALA A 149 12.17 -0.73 -12.23
N TYR A 150 13.21 -0.80 -13.06
CA TYR A 150 13.89 0.38 -13.57
C TYR A 150 12.99 1.26 -14.42
N MET A 151 12.19 0.70 -15.34
CA MET A 151 11.25 1.48 -16.15
C MET A 151 10.20 2.19 -15.30
N TYR A 152 9.61 1.50 -14.33
CA TYR A 152 8.67 2.08 -13.38
C TYR A 152 9.32 3.24 -12.63
N SER A 153 10.49 3.00 -12.03
CA SER A 153 11.19 4.02 -11.25
C SER A 153 11.57 5.23 -12.09
N LEU A 154 12.03 5.04 -13.32
CA LEU A 154 12.35 6.12 -14.25
C LEU A 154 11.10 6.94 -14.59
N LEU A 155 10.01 6.28 -15.00
CA LEU A 155 8.78 6.95 -15.40
C LEU A 155 8.11 7.71 -14.24
N VAL A 156 8.07 7.11 -13.04
CA VAL A 156 7.53 7.79 -11.86
C VAL A 156 8.44 8.95 -11.44
N SER A 157 9.77 8.79 -11.48
CA SER A 157 10.70 9.90 -11.14
C SER A 157 10.53 11.09 -12.09
N LEU A 158 10.43 10.84 -13.40
CA LEU A 158 10.17 11.88 -14.40
C LEU A 158 8.82 12.55 -14.15
N GLY A 159 7.77 11.76 -13.92
CA GLY A 159 6.45 12.31 -13.64
C GLY A 159 6.41 13.14 -12.35
N ILE A 160 7.08 12.72 -11.28
CA ILE A 160 7.22 13.53 -10.05
C ILE A 160 8.00 14.82 -10.33
N GLY A 161 9.06 14.76 -11.15
CA GLY A 161 9.79 15.95 -11.58
C GLY A 161 8.90 16.98 -12.28
N VAL A 162 8.05 16.51 -13.20
CA VAL A 162 7.03 17.36 -13.86
C VAL A 162 6.04 17.90 -12.82
N LEU A 163 5.48 17.06 -11.95
CA LEU A 163 4.53 17.52 -10.92
C LEU A 163 5.15 18.56 -9.99
N TYR A 164 6.43 18.43 -9.65
CA TYR A 164 7.16 19.38 -8.83
C TYR A 164 7.31 20.73 -9.54
N GLU A 165 7.66 20.74 -10.82
CA GLU A 165 7.77 21.95 -11.63
C GLU A 165 6.44 22.72 -11.70
N TYR A 166 5.32 22.01 -11.83
CA TYR A 166 3.97 22.59 -11.82
C TYR A 166 3.42 22.88 -10.41
N SER A 167 4.24 22.76 -9.35
CA SER A 167 3.81 22.94 -7.95
C SER A 167 2.63 22.04 -7.52
N LEU A 168 2.45 20.90 -8.20
CA LEU A 168 1.46 19.87 -7.89
C LEU A 168 2.01 18.79 -6.95
N TYR A 169 3.32 18.79 -6.70
CA TYR A 169 4.01 17.91 -5.75
C TYR A 169 4.92 18.73 -4.83
N HIS A 170 4.95 18.33 -3.56
CA HIS A 170 5.90 18.85 -2.57
C HIS A 170 6.58 17.67 -1.88
N PHE A 171 7.84 17.83 -1.50
CA PHE A 171 8.53 16.80 -0.72
C PHE A 171 7.91 16.66 0.67
N PRO A 172 7.83 15.43 1.22
CA PRO A 172 7.31 15.23 2.56
C PRO A 172 8.18 15.97 3.58
N THR A 173 7.53 16.65 4.52
CA THR A 173 8.22 17.34 5.61
C THR A 173 8.62 16.35 6.70
N PRO A 174 9.90 16.28 7.09
CA PRO A 174 10.32 15.40 8.16
C PRO A 174 9.69 15.84 9.48
N GLY A 175 9.22 14.86 10.25
CA GLY A 175 8.61 15.03 11.55
C GLY A 175 8.66 13.69 12.29
N LEU A 176 9.34 13.67 13.43
CA LEU A 176 9.42 12.49 14.29
C LEU A 176 8.49 12.69 15.48
N GLU A 177 7.38 11.97 15.48
CA GLU A 177 6.47 11.91 16.62
C GLU A 177 6.21 10.44 16.94
N LEU A 178 6.63 10.01 18.14
CA LEU A 178 6.27 8.70 18.66
C LEU A 178 4.90 8.80 19.31
N TYR A 179 4.03 7.85 19.03
CA TYR A 179 2.69 7.75 19.63
C TYR A 179 2.35 6.30 19.90
N ASN A 180 1.38 6.07 20.79
CA ASN A 180 1.14 4.75 21.35
C ASN A 180 0.70 3.70 20.31
N GLY A 181 0.10 4.15 19.21
CA GLY A 181 -0.43 3.30 18.15
C GLY A 181 0.61 2.45 17.40
N ILE A 182 1.89 2.81 17.43
CA ILE A 182 2.94 2.08 16.69
C ILE A 182 3.60 0.98 17.52
N PHE A 183 3.48 1.00 18.86
CA PHE A 183 4.25 0.10 19.71
C PHE A 183 3.91 -1.38 19.48
N ILE A 184 2.62 -1.73 19.40
CA ILE A 184 2.22 -3.14 19.23
C ILE A 184 2.66 -3.66 17.84
N PRO A 185 2.37 -2.97 16.72
CA PRO A 185 2.90 -3.39 15.42
C PRO A 185 4.43 -3.46 15.39
N LEU A 186 5.12 -2.50 16.00
CA LEU A 186 6.58 -2.47 16.05
C LEU A 186 7.15 -3.66 16.84
N LEU A 187 6.59 -3.98 18.01
CA LEU A 187 7.00 -5.14 18.80
C LEU A 187 6.83 -6.44 18.02
N LEU A 188 5.71 -6.60 17.31
CA LEU A 188 5.46 -7.77 16.46
C LEU A 188 6.46 -7.86 15.29
N VAL A 189 6.78 -6.73 14.65
CA VAL A 189 7.80 -6.66 13.61
C VAL A 189 9.16 -7.07 14.17
N SER A 190 9.59 -6.48 15.28
CA SER A 190 10.88 -6.78 15.93
C SER A 190 10.97 -8.24 16.35
N TYR A 191 9.93 -8.78 16.99
CA TYR A 191 9.84 -10.18 17.38
C TYR A 191 9.95 -11.11 16.15
N SER A 192 9.20 -10.81 15.09
CA SER A 192 9.21 -11.64 13.89
C SER A 192 10.54 -11.62 13.14
N ILE A 193 11.23 -10.49 13.12
CA ILE A 193 12.58 -10.40 12.53
C ILE A 193 13.59 -11.17 13.38
N PHE A 194 13.48 -11.09 14.71
CA PHE A 194 14.36 -11.81 15.63
C PHE A 194 14.20 -13.34 15.52
N GLU A 195 12.95 -13.81 15.52
CA GLU A 195 12.63 -15.25 15.50
C GLU A 195 12.80 -15.87 14.11
N GLY A 196 12.33 -15.19 13.06
CA GLY A 196 12.28 -15.74 11.70
C GLY A 196 13.62 -15.86 10.98
N LYS A 197 14.67 -15.27 11.54
CA LYS A 197 16.02 -15.18 10.94
C LYS A 197 15.93 -14.72 9.46
N SER A 198 16.98 -14.91 8.67
CA SER A 198 17.11 -14.35 7.31
C SER A 198 16.03 -14.80 6.31
N GLU A 199 15.20 -15.79 6.63
CA GLU A 199 14.20 -16.36 5.72
C GLU A 199 13.05 -15.40 5.41
N VAL A 200 12.65 -14.61 6.41
CA VAL A 200 11.60 -13.61 6.26
C VAL A 200 12.00 -12.52 5.25
N LEU A 201 13.30 -12.17 5.23
CA LEU A 201 13.89 -11.20 4.29
C LEU A 201 13.98 -11.73 2.85
N LYS A 202 13.84 -13.04 2.61
CA LYS A 202 13.82 -13.62 1.26
C LYS A 202 12.51 -13.34 0.50
N LYS A 203 11.42 -13.02 1.22
CA LYS A 203 10.12 -12.71 0.61
C LYS A 203 10.10 -11.25 0.11
N LYS A 204 10.46 -11.04 -1.17
CA LYS A 204 10.58 -9.71 -1.82
C LYS A 204 9.41 -8.75 -1.54
N GLN A 205 8.19 -9.27 -1.54
CA GLN A 205 6.98 -8.50 -1.23
C GLN A 205 6.95 -7.93 0.20
N THR A 206 7.42 -8.71 1.17
CA THR A 206 7.45 -8.31 2.59
C THR A 206 8.66 -7.41 2.84
N MET A 207 9.77 -7.69 2.17
CA MET A 207 10.94 -6.80 2.12
C MET A 207 10.59 -5.41 1.58
N PHE A 208 9.76 -5.31 0.54
CA PHE A 208 9.29 -4.05 -0.01
C PHE A 208 8.55 -3.19 1.00
N MET A 209 7.60 -3.77 1.74
CA MET A 209 6.90 -3.03 2.80
C MET A 209 7.79 -2.73 4.00
N LEU A 210 8.75 -3.60 4.32
CA LEU A 210 9.73 -3.32 5.36
C LEU A 210 10.61 -2.12 5.01
N ILE A 211 11.18 -2.08 3.80
CA ILE A 211 11.99 -0.96 3.34
C ILE A 211 11.15 0.31 3.28
N LEU A 212 9.92 0.23 2.76
CA LEU A 212 9.02 1.38 2.72
C LEU A 212 8.69 1.89 4.13
N SER A 213 8.44 1.01 5.10
CA SER A 213 8.28 1.39 6.52
C SER A 213 9.48 2.16 7.04
N ILE A 214 10.69 1.64 6.80
CA ILE A 214 11.94 2.25 7.27
C ILE A 214 12.12 3.64 6.65
N LEU A 215 11.85 3.79 5.35
CA LEU A 215 11.94 5.07 4.65
C LEU A 215 10.88 6.08 5.10
N MET A 216 9.75 5.61 5.62
CA MET A 216 8.69 6.47 6.17
C MET A 216 8.99 6.97 7.58
N VAL A 217 9.95 6.37 8.30
CA VAL A 217 10.29 6.74 9.70
C VAL A 217 10.51 8.24 9.90
N PRO A 218 11.29 8.95 9.06
CA PRO A 218 11.52 10.39 9.24
C PRO A 218 10.27 11.25 9.09
N PHE A 219 9.17 10.70 8.57
CA PHE A 219 7.95 11.42 8.20
C PHE A 219 6.73 11.00 9.05
N ILE A 220 6.94 10.23 10.12
CA ILE A 220 5.85 9.65 10.94
C ILE A 220 4.92 10.71 11.53
N GLY A 221 5.42 11.89 11.91
CA GLY A 221 4.59 12.95 12.50
C GLY A 221 3.47 13.38 11.56
N THR A 222 3.83 13.74 10.33
CA THR A 222 2.89 14.19 9.29
C THR A 222 2.06 13.04 8.72
N TYR A 223 2.65 11.85 8.55
CA TYR A 223 2.03 10.69 7.86
C TYR A 223 1.81 9.49 8.78
N SER A 224 1.38 9.78 10.01
CA SER A 224 1.16 8.77 11.07
C SER A 224 0.14 7.70 10.68
N VAL A 225 -0.90 8.08 9.94
CA VAL A 225 -1.98 7.16 9.52
C VAL A 225 -1.45 6.14 8.52
N GLU A 226 -0.79 6.60 7.46
CA GLU A 226 -0.20 5.79 6.41
C GLU A 226 0.89 4.88 6.98
N PHE A 227 1.71 5.40 7.88
CA PHE A 227 2.74 4.62 8.58
C PHE A 227 2.14 3.52 9.45
N THR A 228 1.15 3.82 10.31
CA THR A 228 0.54 2.79 11.17
C THR A 228 -0.14 1.72 10.34
N PHE A 229 -0.85 2.11 9.29
CA PHE A 229 -1.52 1.17 8.40
C PHE A 229 -0.52 0.19 7.80
N LEU A 230 0.58 0.71 7.24
CA LEU A 230 1.61 -0.09 6.61
C LEU A 230 2.34 -0.98 7.63
N LEU A 231 2.63 -0.45 8.81
CA LEU A 231 3.28 -1.21 9.90
C LEU A 231 2.38 -2.34 10.42
N SER A 232 1.07 -2.12 10.51
CA SER A 232 0.07 -3.13 10.94
C SER A 232 -0.08 -4.26 9.93
N ILE A 233 0.00 -3.94 8.63
CA ILE A 233 0.02 -4.96 7.58
C ILE A 233 1.34 -5.71 7.62
N LEU A 234 2.45 -5.00 7.71
CA LEU A 234 3.79 -5.59 7.77
C LEU A 234 3.93 -6.54 8.97
N SER A 235 3.47 -6.15 10.16
CA SER A 235 3.55 -6.98 11.36
C SER A 235 2.84 -8.33 11.17
N VAL A 236 1.63 -8.32 10.60
CA VAL A 236 0.88 -9.55 10.31
C VAL A 236 1.57 -10.36 9.23
N ARG A 237 2.06 -9.74 8.15
CA ARG A 237 2.78 -10.45 7.09
C ARG A 237 4.05 -11.14 7.58
N LEU A 238 4.80 -10.47 8.45
CA LEU A 238 5.99 -11.04 9.08
C LEU A 238 5.62 -12.18 10.02
N ALA A 239 4.59 -12.02 10.86
CA ALA A 239 4.12 -13.08 11.75
C ALA A 239 3.65 -14.33 10.98
N VAL A 240 2.92 -14.16 9.87
CA VAL A 240 2.54 -15.26 8.97
C VAL A 240 3.76 -15.94 8.37
N SER A 241 4.80 -15.17 8.06
CA SER A 241 5.99 -15.71 7.42
C SER A 241 6.86 -16.58 8.34
N LEU A 242 6.63 -16.54 9.66
CA LEU A 242 7.30 -17.39 10.65
C LEU A 242 6.83 -18.85 10.63
N ARG A 243 5.62 -19.14 10.14
CA ARG A 243 5.14 -20.53 10.07
C ARG A 243 5.90 -21.31 8.98
N PRO A 244 6.54 -22.45 9.31
CA PRO A 244 7.22 -23.28 8.32
C PRO A 244 6.21 -23.87 7.32
N ALA A 245 6.63 -23.98 6.07
CA ALA A 245 5.85 -24.65 5.02
C ALA A 245 5.76 -26.15 5.34
N GLY A 246 4.72 -26.57 6.05
CA GLY A 246 4.54 -27.97 6.46
C GLY A 246 3.35 -28.26 7.36
N GLU A 247 2.69 -27.26 7.94
CA GLU A 247 1.48 -27.44 8.75
C GLU A 247 0.25 -26.92 7.99
N TYR A 248 -0.30 -27.78 7.12
CA TYR A 248 -1.67 -27.70 6.59
C TYR A 248 -2.24 -29.11 6.48
#